data_AF-A0AAN7FW29-F1
#
_entry.id   AF-A0AAN7FW29-F1
#
_cell.length_a   1.000
_cell.length_b   1.000
_cell.length_c   1.000
_cell.angle_alpha   90.00
_cell.angle_beta   90.00
_cell.angle_gamma   90.00
#
_symmetry.space_group_name_H-M   'P 1'
#
loop_
_entity.id
_entity.type
_entity.pdbx_description
1 polymer ?
#
loop_
_entity_poly.entity_id
_entity_poly.type
_entity_poly.pdbx_seq_one_letter_code
_entity_poly.pdbx_strand_id
1 'polypeptide(L)' 'MALTSKLETELEFKSSADKVYSIISSQNYHVANASDTVHEVEVHEGDWQTTGSVKLWKFTVGKFRDF' A
#
# COMPACT_ATOMS: atom_id res chain seq x y z
N MET A 1 -29.26 -8.35 -9.55
CA MET A 1 -28.39 -7.16 -9.64
C MET A 1 -27.01 -7.56 -9.14
N ALA A 2 -25.98 -7.46 -9.96
CA ALA A 2 -24.61 -7.82 -9.58
C ALA A 2 -23.73 -6.57 -9.65
N LEU A 3 -23.25 -6.10 -8.49
CA LEU A 3 -22.27 -5.02 -8.32
C LEU A 3 -20.90 -5.65 -8.01
N THR A 4 -20.46 -6.55 -8.88
CA THR A 4 -19.17 -7.24 -8.74
C THR A 4 -18.32 -6.95 -9.97
N SER A 5 -17.20 -6.26 -9.78
CA SER A 5 -16.20 -6.01 -10.80
C SER A 5 -14.80 -6.27 -10.23
N LYS A 6 -13.90 -6.79 -11.05
CA LYS A 6 -12.48 -7.00 -10.72
C LYS A 6 -11.64 -6.09 -11.61
N LEU A 7 -10.72 -5.35 -11.04
CA LEU A 7 -9.73 -4.55 -11.76
C LEU A 7 -8.33 -5.06 -11.41
N GLU A 8 -7.50 -5.26 -12.42
CA GLU A 8 -6.11 -5.71 -12.26
C GLU A 8 -5.20 -4.84 -13.11
N THR A 9 -3.98 -4.62 -12.62
CA THR A 9 -2.91 -3.93 -13.35
C THR A 9 -1.60 -4.64 -13.04
N GLU A 10 -0.73 -4.69 -14.04
CA GLU A 10 0.63 -5.24 -13.90
C GLU A 10 1.63 -4.09 -14.06
N LEU A 11 2.65 -4.07 -13.20
CA LEU A 11 3.69 -3.05 -13.18
C LEU A 11 5.04 -3.75 -13.14
N GLU A 12 5.95 -3.35 -14.04
CA GLU A 12 7.30 -3.88 -14.07
C GLU A 12 8.20 -3.12 -13.09
N PHE A 13 8.78 -3.83 -12.12
CA PHE A 13 9.76 -3.28 -11.20
C PHE A 13 11.16 -3.68 -11.62
N LYS A 14 12.06 -2.70 -11.75
CA LYS A 14 13.51 -2.94 -11.95
C LYS A 14 14.22 -3.44 -10.68
N SER A 15 13.54 -3.42 -9.53
CA SER A 15 14.06 -3.85 -8.24
C SER A 15 13.81 -5.35 -8.01
N SER A 16 14.56 -5.96 -7.10
CA SER A 16 14.34 -7.36 -6.69
C SER A 16 12.93 -7.57 -6.14
N ALA A 17 12.27 -8.64 -6.58
CA ALA A 17 10.94 -9.03 -6.14
C ALA A 17 10.85 -9.20 -4.62
N ASP A 18 11.87 -9.78 -3.99
CA ASP A 18 11.91 -9.98 -2.53
C ASP A 18 11.87 -8.66 -1.77
N LYS A 19 12.58 -7.64 -2.28
CA LYS A 19 12.61 -6.31 -1.66
C LYS A 19 11.28 -5.59 -1.80
N VAL A 20 10.65 -5.69 -2.98
CA VAL A 20 9.32 -5.09 -3.20
C VAL A 20 8.29 -5.79 -2.31
N TYR A 21 8.34 -7.12 -2.26
CA TYR A 21 7.45 -7.91 -1.41
C TYR A 21 7.65 -7.60 0.08
N SER A 22 8.89 -7.45 0.56
CA SER A 22 9.13 -7.13 1.98
C SER A 22 8.55 -5.77 2.37
N ILE A 23 8.68 -4.77 1.50
CA ILE A 23 8.09 -3.43 1.70
C ILE A 23 6.57 -3.51 1.78
N ILE A 24 5.92 -4.26 0.88
CA ILE A 24 4.46 -4.35 0.81
C ILE A 24 3.89 -5.30 1.88
N SER A 25 4.63 -6.32 2.32
CA SER A 25 4.12 -7.31 3.28
C SER A 25 4.31 -6.90 4.74
N SER A 26 5.51 -6.44 5.10
CA SER A 26 5.92 -6.29 6.49
C SER A 26 6.64 -4.98 6.82
N GLN A 27 7.13 -4.24 5.83
CA GLN A 27 7.85 -2.97 6.06
C GLN A 27 7.07 -1.78 5.50
N ASN A 28 5.75 -1.82 5.63
CA ASN A 28 4.81 -0.88 5.00
C ASN A 28 5.03 0.57 5.44
N TYR A 29 5.55 0.79 6.64
CA TYR A 29 5.93 2.11 7.15
C TYR A 29 6.99 2.81 6.27
N HIS A 30 7.79 2.07 5.49
CA HIS A 30 8.70 2.65 4.52
C HIS A 30 8.00 3.22 3.28
N VAL A 31 6.74 2.86 3.01
CA VAL A 31 6.02 3.35 1.83
C VAL A 31 5.81 4.87 1.91
N ALA A 32 5.59 5.41 3.12
CA ALA A 32 5.48 6.86 3.31
C ALA A 32 6.78 7.62 2.98
N ASN A 33 7.94 6.97 3.11
CA ASN A 33 9.23 7.55 2.71
C ASN A 33 9.48 7.42 1.21
N ALA A 34 8.80 6.50 0.53
CA ALA A 34 8.99 6.18 -0.88
C ALA A 34 7.93 6.83 -1.79
N SER A 35 6.88 7.41 -1.22
CA SER A 35 5.73 7.92 -1.97
C SER A 35 5.17 9.19 -1.34
N ASP A 36 4.91 10.21 -2.17
CA ASP A 36 4.29 11.45 -1.72
C ASP A 36 2.79 11.32 -1.41
N THR A 37 2.13 10.24 -1.86
CA THR A 37 0.68 10.06 -1.67
C THR A 37 0.34 9.33 -0.37
N VAL A 38 1.28 8.58 0.19
CA VAL A 38 1.14 7.91 1.49
C VAL A 38 1.87 8.75 2.52
N HIS A 39 1.13 9.27 3.50
CA HIS A 39 1.70 10.15 4.51
C HIS A 39 2.20 9.38 5.74
N GLU A 40 1.50 8.31 6.11
CA GLU A 40 1.82 7.52 7.29
C GLU A 40 1.20 6.12 7.19
N VAL A 41 1.90 5.14 7.77
CA VAL A 41 1.38 3.79 8.00
C VAL A 41 1.72 3.38 9.43
N GLU A 42 0.71 3.01 10.21
CA GLU A 42 0.86 2.60 11.61
C GLU A 42 0.16 1.25 11.87
N VAL A 43 0.64 0.51 12.87
CA VAL A 43 -0.03 -0.72 13.32
C VAL A 43 -1.21 -0.33 14.19
N HIS A 44 -2.40 -0.78 13.81
CA HIS A 44 -3.61 -0.61 14.60
C HIS A 44 -3.82 -1.80 15.54
N GLU A 45 -3.64 -3.02 15.03
CA GLU A 45 -3.75 -4.27 15.79
C GLU A 45 -2.67 -5.27 15.37
N GLY A 46 -2.12 -6.01 16.33
CA GLY A 46 -1.08 -7.02 16.08
C GLY A 46 0.31 -6.41 15.89
N ASP A 47 1.00 -6.82 14.84
CA ASP A 47 2.35 -6.35 14.51
C ASP A 47 2.57 -6.28 12.98
N TRP A 48 3.81 -6.04 12.57
CA TRP A 48 4.14 -5.85 11.16
C TRP A 48 4.15 -7.14 10.32
N GLN A 49 4.40 -8.29 10.95
CA GLN A 49 4.70 -9.56 10.29
C GLN A 49 3.59 -10.62 10.46
N THR A 50 2.77 -10.48 11.50
CA THR A 50 1.77 -11.49 11.86
C THR A 50 0.57 -11.41 10.93
N THR A 51 0.21 -12.54 10.32
CA THR A 51 -1.02 -12.69 9.53
C THR A 51 -2.24 -12.32 10.38
N GLY A 52 -3.12 -11.48 9.84
CA GLY A 52 -4.28 -10.97 10.55
C GLY A 52 -4.07 -9.63 11.25
N SER A 53 -2.85 -9.08 11.23
CA SER A 53 -2.59 -7.73 11.74
C SER A 53 -3.27 -6.65 10.90
N VAL A 54 -3.72 -5.59 11.56
CA VAL A 54 -4.43 -4.47 10.93
C VAL A 54 -3.52 -3.25 10.88
N LYS A 55 -3.40 -2.65 9.69
CA LYS A 55 -2.55 -1.49 9.42
C LYS A 55 -3.44 -0.30 9.06
N LEU A 56 -3.26 0.83 9.73
CA LEU A 56 -3.92 2.08 9.39
C LEU A 56 -3.05 2.87 8.41
N TRP A 57 -3.60 3.18 7.24
CA TRP A 57 -2.93 3.94 6.19
C TRP A 57 -3.52 5.33 6.07
N LYS A 58 -2.69 6.37 6.20
CA LYS A 58 -3.07 7.76 5.94
C LYS A 58 -2.50 8.14 4.57
N PHE A 59 -3.38 8.36 3.60
CA PHE A 59 -3.01 8.65 2.22
C PHE A 59 -3.97 9.65 1.58
N THR A 60 -3.54 10.25 0.47
CA THR A 60 -4.38 11.11 -0.37
C THR A 60 -4.48 10.53 -1.77
N VAL A 61 -5.72 10.34 -2.24
CA VAL A 61 -6.01 9.90 -3.61
C VAL A 61 -6.40 11.11 -4.44
N GLY A 62 -5.55 11.45 -5.41
CA GLY A 62 -5.75 12.54 -6.35
C GLY A 62 -5.41 13.91 -5.76
N LYS A 63 -4.77 14.76 -6.58
CA LYS A 63 -5.28 16.13 -6.68
C LYS A 63 -6.42 16.05 -7.68
N PHE A 64 -7.62 16.46 -7.31
CA PHE A 64 -8.61 16.88 -8.29
C PHE A 64 -8.00 18.06 -9.05
N ARG A 65 -7.19 17.79 -10.07
CA ARG A 65 -6.97 18.73 -11.16
C ARG A 65 -8.14 18.47 -12.09
N ASP A 66 -9.23 19.15 -11.79
CA ASP A 66 -10.18 19.52 -12.83
C ASP A 66 -9.41 20.22 -13.96
N PHE A 67 -9.91 20.00 -15.17
CA PHE A 67 -9.46 20.59 -16.43
C PHE A 67 -9.08 22.07 -16.33
#